data_AF-A0A9D1T2A9-F1
#
_entry.id   AF-A0A9D1T2A9-F1
#
_cell.length_a   1.000
_cell.length_b   1.000
_cell.length_c   1.000
_cell.angle_alpha   90.00
_cell.angle_beta   90.00
_cell.angle_gamma   90.00
#
_symmetry.space_group_name_H-M   'P 1'
#
loop_
_entity.id
_entity.type
_entity.pdbx_description
1 polymer ?
#
loop_
_entity_poly.entity_id
_entity_poly.type
_entity_poly.pdbx_seq_one_letter_code
_entity_poly.pdbx_strand_id
1 'polypeptide(L)'
;MAWLILDKEALLSRLTGPEHEALDRAATDWTQGNPLDEIAHEVAEDWRGGLRRVTTLDRRADAVPSEILIHILADFRYRAFTRLPGMRSLLDERRVAEWERAMAIRDALAKVSYAPPDEGNAEAGTRAPLPEITVSHGHILD
;
A
#
# COMPACT_ATOMS: atom_id res chain seq x y z
N MET A 1 -23.17 7.96 -2.98
CA MET A 1 -21.75 7.86 -2.63
C MET A 1 -20.95 7.63 -3.88
N ALA A 2 -20.07 8.56 -4.24
CA ALA A 2 -19.25 8.47 -5.44
C ALA A 2 -17.92 7.77 -5.09
N TRP A 3 -17.51 6.82 -5.92
CA TRP A 3 -16.25 6.10 -5.76
C TRP A 3 -15.27 6.54 -6.84
N LEU A 4 -14.09 6.99 -6.42
CA LEU A 4 -13.06 7.55 -7.28
C LEU A 4 -11.84 6.66 -7.27
N ILE A 5 -11.19 6.53 -8.43
CA ILE A 5 -9.89 5.84 -8.52
C ILE A 5 -8.85 6.73 -7.85
N LEU A 6 -8.07 6.14 -6.95
CA LEU A 6 -6.90 6.77 -6.38
C LEU A 6 -5.72 6.56 -7.33
N ASP A 7 -5.25 7.65 -7.92
CA ASP A 7 -4.14 7.65 -8.86
C ASP A 7 -3.33 8.95 -8.73
N LYS A 8 -2.30 9.09 -9.56
CA LYS A 8 -1.49 10.32 -9.65
C LYS A 8 -2.35 11.57 -9.82
N GLU A 9 -3.36 11.56 -10.71
CA GLU A 9 -4.19 12.73 -10.97
C GLU A 9 -4.97 13.17 -9.72
N ALA A 10 -5.47 12.20 -8.95
CA ALA A 10 -6.13 12.46 -7.68
C ALA A 10 -5.22 13.20 -6.68
N LEU A 11 -3.94 12.82 -6.59
CA LEU A 11 -2.95 13.52 -5.77
C LEU A 11 -2.65 14.92 -6.30
N LEU A 12 -2.36 15.04 -7.59
CA LEU A 12 -2.00 16.29 -8.25
C LEU A 12 -3.09 17.35 -8.10
N SER A 13 -4.37 16.94 -8.10
CA SER A 13 -5.52 17.84 -7.91
C SER A 13 -5.49 18.64 -6.59
N ARG A 14 -4.65 18.24 -5.62
CA ARG A 14 -4.54 18.85 -4.29
C ARG A 14 -3.17 19.38 -3.93
N LEU A 15 -2.25 19.35 -4.89
CA LEU A 15 -0.94 19.95 -4.77
C LEU A 15 -0.96 21.38 -5.31
N THR A 16 -0.17 22.24 -4.68
CA THR A 16 0.19 23.54 -5.24
C THR A 16 1.12 23.35 -6.45
N GLY A 17 1.23 24.35 -7.32
CA GLY A 17 2.13 24.30 -8.48
C GLY A 17 3.57 23.87 -8.15
N PRO A 18 4.20 24.44 -7.10
CA PRO A 18 5.55 24.02 -6.69
C PRO A 18 5.64 22.56 -6.20
N GLU A 19 4.63 22.08 -5.47
CA GLU A 19 4.56 20.68 -5.03
C GLU A 19 4.40 19.74 -6.23
N HIS A 20 3.62 20.14 -7.24
CA HIS A 20 3.43 19.39 -8.48
C HIS A 20 4.73 19.24 -9.27
N GLU A 21 5.45 20.34 -9.50
CA GLU A 21 6.74 20.32 -10.22
C GLU A 21 7.83 19.52 -9.48
N ALA A 22 7.81 19.55 -8.15
CA ALA A 22 8.73 18.74 -7.35
C ALA A 22 8.40 17.25 -7.47
N LEU A 23 7.11 16.89 -7.39
CA LEU A 23 6.65 15.51 -7.50
C LEU A 23 6.96 14.91 -8.88
N ASP A 24 6.70 15.65 -9.96
CA ASP A 24 7.00 15.19 -11.31
C ASP A 24 8.49 14.92 -11.48
N ARG A 25 9.36 15.83 -11.02
CA ARG A 25 10.82 15.61 -11.07
C ARG A 25 11.23 14.37 -10.28
N ALA A 26 10.76 14.24 -9.04
CA ALA A 26 11.13 13.12 -8.18
C ALA A 26 10.62 11.76 -8.68
N ALA A 27 9.48 11.74 -9.38
CA ALA A 27 8.91 10.53 -9.97
C ALA A 27 9.62 10.08 -11.26
N THR A 28 10.39 10.98 -11.92
CA THR A 28 11.10 10.66 -13.17
C THR A 28 12.38 9.85 -12.93
N ASP A 29 12.94 9.92 -11.72
CA ASP A 29 14.18 9.23 -11.34
C ASP A 29 13.99 7.73 -11.03
N TRP A 30 12.77 7.19 -11.19
CA TRP A 30 12.47 5.79 -10.92
C TRP A 30 12.59 4.89 -12.15
N THR A 31 13.38 3.82 -12.02
CA THR A 31 13.74 2.92 -13.12
C THR A 31 12.87 1.65 -13.21
N GLN A 32 12.02 1.37 -12.21
CA GLN A 32 11.26 0.11 -12.11
C GLN A 32 9.73 0.24 -12.21
N GLY A 33 9.19 1.43 -12.45
CA GLY A 33 7.75 1.67 -12.48
C GLY A 33 7.42 3.08 -12.01
N ASN A 34 6.14 3.48 -12.09
CA ASN A 34 5.71 4.75 -11.55
C ASN A 34 5.50 4.64 -10.02
N PRO A 35 6.33 5.30 -9.20
CA PRO A 35 6.20 5.26 -7.74
C PRO A 35 4.84 5.63 -7.21
N LEU A 36 4.19 6.56 -7.89
CA LEU A 36 2.95 7.12 -7.42
C LEU A 36 1.82 6.10 -7.55
N ASP A 37 1.88 5.22 -8.54
CA ASP A 37 0.86 4.19 -8.73
C ASP A 37 1.02 3.09 -7.67
N GLU A 38 2.25 2.71 -7.33
CA GLU A 38 2.52 1.77 -6.24
C GLU A 38 2.07 2.32 -4.88
N ILE A 39 2.42 3.58 -4.58
CA ILE A 39 2.00 4.23 -3.35
C ILE A 39 0.48 4.40 -3.31
N ALA A 40 -0.15 4.78 -4.43
CA ALA A 40 -1.61 4.89 -4.52
C ALA A 40 -2.27 3.54 -4.24
N HIS A 41 -1.77 2.46 -4.84
CA HIS A 41 -2.28 1.12 -4.63
C HIS A 41 -2.17 0.69 -3.15
N GLU A 42 -1.00 0.86 -2.53
CA GLU A 42 -0.79 0.55 -1.11
C GLU A 42 -1.76 1.33 -0.20
N VAL A 43 -1.91 2.64 -0.45
CA VAL A 43 -2.82 3.49 0.32
C VAL A 43 -4.27 3.06 0.11
N ALA A 44 -4.67 2.79 -1.13
CA ALA A 44 -6.02 2.32 -1.42
C ALA A 44 -6.31 1.00 -0.69
N GLU A 45 -5.40 0.03 -0.74
CA GLU A 45 -5.57 -1.26 -0.04
C GLU A 45 -5.66 -1.08 1.49
N ASP A 46 -4.81 -0.27 2.11
CA ASP A 46 -4.86 -0.01 3.55
C ASP A 46 -6.21 0.58 3.98
N TRP A 47 -6.68 1.60 3.26
CA TRP A 47 -7.96 2.26 3.55
C TRP A 47 -9.16 1.36 3.24
N ARG A 48 -9.09 0.60 2.14
CA ARG A 48 -10.11 -0.39 1.79
C ARG A 48 -10.19 -1.49 2.84
N GLY A 49 -9.06 -1.92 3.41
CA GLY A 49 -9.01 -2.89 4.51
C GLY A 49 -9.85 -2.46 5.72
N GLY A 50 -9.76 -1.18 6.11
CA GLY A 50 -10.62 -0.60 7.14
C GLY A 50 -12.09 -0.51 6.71
N LEU A 51 -12.35 -0.07 5.48
CA LEU A 51 -13.70 0.13 4.94
C LEU A 51 -14.52 -1.16 4.81
N ARG A 52 -13.89 -2.32 4.55
CA ARG A 52 -14.58 -3.62 4.42
C ARG A 52 -15.48 -3.96 5.60
N ARG A 53 -15.23 -3.37 6.77
CA ARG A 53 -15.97 -3.63 8.02
C ARG A 53 -17.22 -2.76 8.17
N VAL A 54 -17.31 -1.66 7.43
CA VAL A 54 -18.38 -0.66 7.58
C VAL A 54 -19.19 -0.45 6.32
N THR A 55 -18.69 -0.90 5.15
CA THR A 55 -19.40 -0.79 3.88
C THR A 55 -18.97 -1.88 2.90
N THR A 56 -19.84 -2.19 1.94
CA THR A 56 -19.46 -2.92 0.72
C THR A 56 -18.52 -2.07 -0.12
N LEU A 57 -17.44 -2.68 -0.61
CA LEU A 57 -16.45 -2.00 -1.45
C LEU A 57 -16.85 -1.97 -2.91
N ASP A 58 -16.37 -0.94 -3.63
CA ASP A 58 -16.33 -0.93 -5.09
C ASP A 58 -15.41 -2.05 -5.61
N ARG A 59 -15.79 -2.63 -6.76
CA ARG A 59 -15.08 -3.75 -7.40
C ARG A 59 -13.73 -3.34 -7.99
N ARG A 60 -13.55 -2.05 -8.30
CA ARG A 60 -12.28 -1.50 -8.80
C ARG A 60 -11.29 -1.46 -7.62
N ALA A 61 -10.09 -1.99 -7.82
CA ALA A 61 -9.10 -2.20 -6.75
C ALA A 61 -8.72 -0.89 -6.04
N ASP A 62 -8.46 0.17 -6.81
CA ASP A 62 -8.01 1.45 -6.24
C ASP A 62 -9.15 2.45 -6.02
N ALA A 63 -10.40 1.99 -6.11
CA ALA A 63 -11.55 2.85 -5.87
C ALA A 63 -11.75 3.10 -4.37
N VAL A 64 -11.89 4.36 -4.00
CA VAL A 64 -12.13 4.83 -2.64
C VAL A 64 -13.36 5.76 -2.56
N PRO A 65 -14.03 5.87 -1.40
CA PRO A 65 -15.16 6.78 -1.22
C PRO A 65 -14.72 8.24 -1.35
N SER A 66 -15.48 9.05 -2.08
CA SER A 66 -15.22 10.49 -2.19
C SER A 66 -15.37 11.21 -0.84
N GLU A 67 -16.20 10.69 0.06
CA GLU A 67 -16.52 11.28 1.37
C GLU A 67 -15.32 11.34 2.31
N ILE A 68 -14.39 10.37 2.22
CA ILE A 68 -13.16 10.33 3.02
C ILE A 68 -11.89 10.60 2.21
N LEU A 69 -12.05 10.97 0.94
CA LEU A 69 -10.94 11.19 0.01
C LEU A 69 -9.91 12.19 0.57
N ILE A 70 -10.33 13.20 1.32
CA ILE A 70 -9.40 14.17 1.92
C ILE A 70 -8.40 13.53 2.88
N HIS A 71 -8.82 12.51 3.63
CA HIS A 71 -7.95 11.79 4.56
C HIS A 71 -7.03 10.83 3.80
N ILE A 72 -7.59 10.13 2.80
CA ILE A 72 -6.83 9.22 1.93
C ILE A 72 -5.72 9.98 1.19
N LEU A 73 -6.04 11.16 0.64
CA LEU A 73 -5.06 12.00 -0.06
C LEU A 73 -4.00 12.57 0.89
N ALA A 74 -4.32 12.78 2.17
CA ALA A 74 -3.31 13.19 3.15
C ALA A 74 -2.30 12.06 3.42
N ASP A 75 -2.76 10.81 3.55
CA ASP A 75 -1.89 9.63 3.64
C ASP A 75 -1.05 9.44 2.36
N PHE A 76 -1.70 9.48 1.20
CA PHE A 76 -1.01 9.36 -0.07
C PHE A 76 0.10 10.40 -0.23
N ARG A 77 -0.21 11.68 0.00
CA ARG A 77 0.79 12.74 -0.08
C ARG A 77 1.92 12.55 0.93
N TYR A 78 1.61 12.16 2.17
CA TYR A 78 2.63 11.91 3.18
C TYR A 78 3.59 10.79 2.75
N ARG A 79 3.08 9.67 2.24
CA ARG A 79 3.91 8.57 1.72
C ARG A 79 4.72 8.98 0.49
N ALA A 80 4.11 9.73 -0.44
CA ALA A 80 4.82 10.27 -1.59
C ALA A 80 6.01 11.15 -1.16
N PHE A 81 5.80 12.08 -0.22
CA PHE A 81 6.87 12.99 0.19
C PHE A 81 7.94 12.35 1.09
N THR A 82 7.63 11.24 1.76
CA THR A 82 8.59 10.51 2.60
C THR A 82 9.38 9.45 1.84
N ARG A 83 8.81 8.84 0.80
CA ARG A 83 9.44 7.77 0.00
C ARG A 83 10.17 8.28 -1.24
N LEU A 84 9.71 9.35 -1.86
CA LEU A 84 10.36 9.91 -3.04
C LEU A 84 11.59 10.74 -2.68
N PRO A 85 12.69 10.64 -3.47
CA PRO A 85 13.92 11.38 -3.22
C PRO A 85 13.69 12.89 -3.32
N GLY A 86 14.32 13.67 -2.43
CA GLY A 86 14.27 15.14 -2.48
C GLY A 86 12.93 15.76 -2.05
N MET A 87 11.91 14.97 -1.69
CA MET A 87 10.56 15.48 -1.40
C MET A 87 10.32 15.81 0.08
N ARG A 88 11.18 15.37 0.99
CA ARG A 88 11.00 15.56 2.44
C ARG A 88 10.87 17.01 2.87
N SER A 89 11.49 17.95 2.16
CA SER A 89 11.39 19.39 2.45
C SER A 89 9.97 19.96 2.25
N LEU A 90 9.09 19.23 1.56
CA LEU A 90 7.69 19.62 1.35
C LEU A 90 6.76 19.11 2.47
N LEU A 91 7.29 18.37 3.45
CA LEU A 91 6.56 17.99 4.66
C LEU A 91 6.67 19.10 5.70
N ASP A 92 5.74 20.06 5.64
CA ASP A 92 5.55 21.04 6.71
C ASP A 92 4.70 20.46 7.87
N GLU A 93 4.68 21.16 9.00
CA GLU A 93 3.91 20.76 10.20
C GLU A 93 2.42 20.59 9.90
N ARG A 94 1.86 21.40 9.00
CA ARG A 94 0.45 21.31 8.60
C ARG A 94 0.19 20.01 7.82
N ARG A 95 1.11 19.59 6.94
CA ARG A 95 1.01 18.34 6.19
C ARG A 95 1.09 17.13 7.11
N VAL A 96 1.96 17.18 8.11
CA VAL A 96 2.05 16.15 9.15
C VAL A 96 0.75 16.08 9.96
N ALA A 97 0.22 17.22 10.42
CA ALA A 97 -1.04 17.25 11.17
C ALA A 97 -2.27 16.81 10.34
N GLU A 98 -2.27 17.04 9.03
CA GLU A 98 -3.29 16.49 8.11
C GLU A 98 -3.19 14.96 8.02
N TRP A 99 -1.97 14.42 7.94
CA TRP A 99 -1.72 12.98 7.94
C TRP A 99 -2.11 12.32 9.26
N GLU A 100 -1.74 12.88 10.41
CA GLU A 100 -2.10 12.36 11.74
C GLU A 100 -3.63 12.26 11.91
N ARG A 101 -4.36 13.30 11.48
CA ARG A 101 -5.83 13.27 11.46
C ARG A 101 -6.37 12.18 10.56
N ALA A 102 -5.73 11.94 9.40
CA ALA A 102 -6.12 10.84 8.51
C ALA A 102 -5.90 9.47 9.17
N MET A 103 -4.77 9.27 9.85
CA MET A 103 -4.50 8.03 10.57
C MET A 103 -5.52 7.78 11.68
N ALA A 104 -5.91 8.81 12.44
CA ALA A 104 -6.96 8.67 13.45
C ALA A 104 -8.31 8.21 12.86
N ILE A 105 -8.69 8.72 11.68
CA ILE A 105 -9.90 8.28 10.97
C ILE A 105 -9.75 6.83 10.47
N ARG A 106 -8.61 6.49 9.87
CA ARG A 106 -8.33 5.12 9.41
C ARG A 106 -8.42 4.12 10.55
N ASP A 107 -7.81 4.44 11.68
CA ASP A 107 -7.77 3.56 12.85
C ASP A 107 -9.17 3.44 13.50
N ALA A 108 -10.00 4.49 13.44
CA ALA A 108 -11.40 4.42 13.84
C ALA A 108 -12.25 3.48 12.96
N LEU A 109 -11.87 3.30 11.69
CA LEU A 109 -12.48 2.29 10.80
C LEU A 109 -11.99 0.86 11.16
N ALA A 110 -10.76 0.75 11.64
CA ALA A 110 -10.15 -0.51 12.05
C ALA A 110 -10.58 -0.92 13.47
N LYS A 111 -11.85 -1.28 13.69
CA LYS A 111 -12.23 -2.04 14.90
C LYS A 111 -11.69 -3.45 14.80
N VAL A 112 -10.48 -3.69 15.31
CA VAL A 112 -9.80 -4.99 15.23
C VAL A 112 -10.25 -5.93 16.36
N SER A 113 -10.70 -7.12 15.99
CA SER A 113 -10.68 -8.30 16.84
C SER A 113 -10.02 -9.41 16.03
N TYR A 114 -8.89 -9.93 16.51
CA TYR A 114 -8.28 -11.13 15.97
C TYR A 114 -8.75 -12.30 16.82
N ALA A 115 -9.37 -13.30 16.19
CA ALA A 115 -9.36 -14.63 16.78
C ALA A 115 -7.92 -15.17 16.62
N PRO A 116 -7.31 -15.73 17.68
CA PRO A 116 -6.04 -16.42 17.54
C PRO A 116 -6.17 -17.51 16.45
N PRO A 117 -5.11 -17.81 15.69
CA PRO A 117 -5.14 -18.91 14.73
C PRO A 117 -5.50 -20.19 15.47
N ASP A 118 -6.48 -20.94 14.97
CA ASP A 118 -6.77 -22.28 15.47
C ASP A 118 -5.48 -23.11 15.35
N GLU A 119 -5.04 -23.71 16.46
CA GLU A 119 -3.84 -24.56 16.53
C GLU A 119 -3.90 -25.76 15.55
N GLY A 120 -5.05 -26.03 14.92
CA GLY A 120 -5.26 -27.07 13.92
C GLY A 120 -4.80 -26.75 12.49
N ASN A 121 -4.32 -25.54 12.18
CA ASN A 121 -3.90 -25.14 10.82
C ASN A 121 -2.39 -24.82 10.70
N ALA A 122 -1.57 -25.20 11.69
CA ALA A 122 -0.12 -25.00 11.65
C ALA A 122 0.63 -25.96 10.70
N GLU A 123 -0.03 -26.94 10.09
CA GLU A 123 0.61 -27.87 9.15
C GLU A 123 -0.17 -28.00 7.82
N ALA A 124 0.09 -27.07 6.90
CA ALA A 124 -0.09 -27.33 5.47
C ALA A 124 0.97 -26.58 4.64
N GLY A 125 2.22 -26.59 5.11
CA GLY A 125 3.37 -26.42 4.24
C GLY A 125 3.64 -27.75 3.54
N THR A 126 2.88 -28.08 2.49
CA THR A 126 3.17 -29.23 1.63
C THR A 126 4.52 -29.00 0.95
N ARG A 127 5.60 -29.42 1.60
CA ARG A 127 6.89 -29.66 0.96
C ARG A 127 6.67 -30.85 0.03
N ALA A 128 6.49 -30.59 -1.26
CA ALA A 128 6.55 -31.65 -2.26
C ALA A 128 7.85 -32.44 -2.06
N PRO A 129 7.80 -33.79 -1.98
CA PRO A 129 9.03 -34.57 -1.86
C PRO A 129 9.88 -34.36 -3.11
N LEU A 130 11.13 -33.96 -2.93
CA LEU A 130 12.11 -33.96 -4.01
C LEU A 130 12.30 -35.42 -4.47
N PRO A 131 12.45 -35.68 -5.78
CA PRO A 131 12.73 -37.03 -6.25
C PRO A 131 14.05 -37.53 -5.67
N GLU A 132 14.06 -38.75 -5.13
CA GLU A 132 15.27 -39.45 -4.71
C GLU A 132 16.17 -39.67 -5.93
N ILE A 133 17.34 -39.04 -5.94
CA ILE A 133 18.40 -39.36 -6.89
C ILE A 133 19.25 -40.47 -6.27
N THR A 134 19.02 -41.71 -6.70
CA THR A 134 19.89 -42.83 -6.34
C THR A 134 21.19 -42.73 -7.14
N VAL A 135 22.29 -42.35 -6.47
CA VAL A 135 23.63 -42.41 -7.04
C VAL A 135 24.21 -43.79 -6.76
N SER A 136 24.18 -44.68 -7.75
CA SER A 136 24.89 -45.96 -7.70
C SER A 136 26.39 -45.73 -7.80
N HIS A 137 27.13 -45.85 -6.69
CA HIS A 137 28.59 -45.97 -6.74
C HIS A 137 28.96 -47.40 -7.17
N GLY A 138 29.64 -47.51 -8.31
CA GLY A 138 30.17 -48.77 -8.82
C GLY A 138 31.19 -49.36 -7.85
N HIS A 139 31.04 -50.66 -7.56
CA HIS A 139 32.02 -51.42 -6.81
C HIS A 139 33.26 -51.63 -7.69
N ILE A 140 34.38 -51.05 -7.28
CA ILE A 140 35.70 -51.48 -7.72
C ILE A 140 35.96 -52.81 -7.00
N LEU A 141 36.23 -53.86 -7.76
CA LEU A 141 36.79 -55.12 -7.25
C LEU A 141 38.29 -55.11 -7.53
N ASP A 142 39.07 -55.48 -6.51
CA ASP A 142 40.47 -55.91 -6.63
C ASP A 142 40.63 -57.11 -7.58
#